data_AF-F6WY70-F1
#
_entry.id   AF-F6WY70-F1
#
_cell.length_a   1.000
_cell.length_b   1.000
_cell.length_c   1.000
_cell.angle_alpha   90.00
_cell.angle_beta   90.00
_cell.angle_gamma   90.00
#
_symmetry.space_group_name_H-M   'P 1'
#
loop_
_entity.id
_entity.type
_entity.pdbx_description
1 polymer ?
#
loop_
_entity_poly.entity_id
_entity_poly.type
_entity_poly.pdbx_seq_one_letter_code
_entity_poly.pdbx_strand_id
1 'polypeptide(L)'
;MHDNITRVPRECISTYSIFSQEEAHFVEGWKNRSLDEDVNFLSPWSFQDSAKLNGHPYTGLLNIYDGGGYSVTLGNTAKKSRKILKQLKDHGWVDRPTSAIFVEFTVYNANVNLFASVVLLLEGSANGAFFPYPVISPIRLYEFIDGKGLLLVITYIIFVLVLLY
;
A
#
# COMPACT_ATOMS: atom_id res chain seq x y z
N MET A 1 38.32 -12.14 -28.64
CA MET A 1 37.33 -12.94 -27.90
C MET A 1 36.22 -11.97 -27.49
N HIS A 2 35.30 -11.68 -28.41
CA HIS A 2 34.14 -10.82 -28.16
C HIS A 2 32.91 -11.70 -28.22
N ASP A 3 32.42 -12.12 -27.05
CA ASP A 3 31.15 -12.82 -26.95
C ASP A 3 30.03 -11.84 -27.22
N ASN A 4 29.43 -11.95 -28.41
CA ASN A 4 28.21 -11.26 -28.79
C ASN A 4 27.05 -11.78 -27.92
N ILE A 5 26.56 -10.93 -27.02
CA ILE A 5 25.37 -11.18 -26.21
C ILE A 5 24.14 -11.18 -27.15
N THR A 6 23.78 -12.33 -27.70
CA THR A 6 22.65 -12.50 -28.64
C THR A 6 21.34 -12.92 -27.98
N ARG A 7 21.22 -12.78 -26.66
CA ARG A 7 19.96 -13.06 -25.94
C ARG A 7 19.39 -11.79 -25.34
N VAL A 8 18.68 -11.03 -26.17
CA VAL A 8 17.78 -9.97 -25.68
C VAL A 8 16.63 -10.66 -24.93
N PRO A 9 16.39 -10.33 -23.66
CA PRO A 9 15.24 -10.87 -22.93
C PRO A 9 13.94 -10.48 -23.65
N ARG A 10 12.97 -11.40 -23.69
CA ARG A 10 11.69 -11.19 -24.40
C ARG A 10 10.82 -10.09 -23.78
N GLU A 11 11.06 -9.76 -22.51
CA GLU A 11 10.33 -8.77 -21.74
C GLU A 11 11.34 -7.93 -20.93
N CYS A 12 11.24 -6.62 -21.05
CA CYS A 12 12.01 -5.66 -20.26
C CYS A 12 11.10 -5.05 -19.20
N ILE A 13 11.56 -5.04 -17.95
CA ILE A 13 10.86 -4.37 -16.85
C ILE A 13 11.53 -3.01 -16.66
N SER A 14 10.78 -1.94 -16.90
CA SER A 14 11.23 -0.58 -16.59
C SER A 14 11.04 -0.28 -15.11
N THR A 15 11.80 0.71 -14.61
CA THR A 15 11.51 1.30 -13.30
C THR A 15 10.08 1.83 -13.28
N TYR A 16 9.41 1.72 -12.14
CA TYR A 16 8.07 2.27 -11.94
C TYR A 16 8.03 3.77 -12.25
N SER A 17 6.94 4.20 -12.86
CA SER A 17 6.59 5.61 -13.03
C SER A 17 5.09 5.76 -12.92
N ILE A 18 4.63 6.81 -12.24
CA ILE A 18 3.21 7.15 -12.13
C ILE A 18 2.57 7.31 -13.52
N PHE A 19 3.33 7.80 -14.51
CA PHE A 19 2.81 8.05 -15.87
C PHE A 19 2.70 6.80 -16.75
N SER A 20 3.30 5.69 -16.33
CA SER A 20 3.36 4.45 -17.12
C SER A 20 3.01 3.23 -16.26
N GLN A 21 2.18 3.43 -15.23
CA GLN A 21 1.72 2.34 -14.38
C GLN A 21 0.69 1.49 -15.11
N GLU A 22 0.58 0.22 -14.70
CA GLU A 22 -0.39 -0.71 -15.27
C GLU A 22 -1.76 -0.50 -14.63
N GLU A 23 -2.73 -0.08 -15.43
CA GLU A 23 -4.10 0.27 -15.01
C GLU A 23 -5.16 -0.66 -15.59
N ALA A 24 -4.77 -1.71 -16.32
CA ALA A 24 -5.71 -2.65 -16.91
C ALA A 24 -6.48 -3.48 -15.87
N HIS A 25 -7.62 -4.02 -16.28
CA HIS A 25 -8.39 -4.94 -15.45
C HIS A 25 -8.16 -6.39 -15.90
N PHE A 26 -7.55 -7.18 -15.03
CA PHE A 26 -7.23 -8.57 -15.30
C PHE A 26 -8.22 -9.54 -14.66
N VAL A 27 -8.14 -10.79 -15.10
CA VAL A 27 -8.74 -11.94 -14.40
C VAL A 27 -7.66 -12.68 -13.61
N GLU A 28 -8.09 -13.71 -12.86
CA GLU A 28 -7.22 -14.46 -11.95
C GLU A 28 -5.92 -14.95 -12.63
N GLY A 29 -4.80 -14.57 -12.03
CA GLY A 29 -3.45 -14.89 -12.50
C GLY A 29 -2.91 -13.97 -13.59
N TRP A 30 -3.26 -12.68 -13.56
CA TRP A 30 -2.76 -11.65 -14.49
C TRP A 30 -3.06 -11.97 -15.96
N LYS A 31 -4.20 -12.61 -16.21
CA LYS A 31 -4.65 -12.93 -17.56
C LYS A 31 -5.53 -11.82 -18.11
N ASN A 32 -5.43 -11.60 -19.41
CA ASN A 32 -6.30 -10.67 -20.12
C ASN A 32 -7.75 -11.13 -20.02
N ARG A 33 -8.65 -10.17 -19.78
CA ARG A 33 -10.09 -10.39 -19.79
C ARG A 33 -10.59 -10.55 -21.22
N SER A 34 -11.65 -11.35 -21.40
CA SER A 34 -12.42 -11.39 -22.64
C SER A 34 -13.36 -10.19 -22.74
N LEU A 35 -13.60 -9.65 -23.94
CA LEU A 35 -14.40 -8.42 -24.11
C LEU A 35 -15.86 -8.56 -23.65
N ASP A 36 -16.38 -9.78 -23.56
CA ASP A 36 -17.75 -10.09 -23.16
C ASP A 36 -17.95 -10.24 -21.63
N GLU A 37 -16.86 -10.21 -20.85
CA GLU A 37 -16.94 -10.38 -19.39
C GLU A 37 -17.08 -9.04 -18.67
N ASP A 38 -18.05 -8.95 -17.74
CA ASP A 38 -18.23 -7.79 -16.89
C ASP A 38 -17.04 -7.57 -15.94
N VAL A 39 -16.71 -6.30 -15.70
CA VAL A 39 -15.64 -5.90 -14.79
C VAL A 39 -16.06 -6.10 -13.34
N ASN A 40 -15.51 -7.11 -12.66
CA ASN A 40 -15.61 -7.19 -11.22
C ASN A 40 -14.59 -6.28 -10.54
N PHE A 41 -14.99 -5.04 -10.23
CA PHE A 41 -14.14 -4.05 -9.54
C PHE A 41 -13.73 -4.44 -8.11
N LEU A 42 -14.35 -5.47 -7.52
CA LEU A 42 -13.96 -6.02 -6.21
C LEU A 42 -12.90 -7.13 -6.33
N SER A 43 -12.52 -7.51 -7.54
CA SER A 43 -11.50 -8.51 -7.80
C SER A 43 -10.11 -8.00 -7.40
N PRO A 44 -9.26 -8.82 -6.75
CA PRO A 44 -7.86 -8.49 -6.49
C PRO A 44 -7.03 -8.22 -7.76
N TRP A 45 -7.53 -8.61 -8.94
CA TRP A 45 -6.87 -8.42 -10.23
C TRP A 45 -7.46 -7.25 -11.04
N SER A 46 -8.39 -6.50 -10.45
CA SER A 46 -8.93 -5.29 -11.06
C SER A 46 -8.22 -4.06 -10.51
N PHE A 47 -7.71 -3.20 -11.40
CA PHE A 47 -7.16 -1.92 -11.01
C PHE A 47 -8.22 -1.05 -10.33
N GLN A 48 -7.80 -0.31 -9.31
CA GLN A 48 -8.56 0.71 -8.62
C GLN A 48 -7.70 1.97 -8.50
N ASP A 49 -8.27 3.10 -8.88
CA ASP A 49 -7.58 4.39 -8.78
C ASP A 49 -7.40 4.84 -7.32
N SER A 50 -6.52 5.82 -7.11
CA SER A 50 -6.24 6.39 -5.79
C SER A 50 -7.50 6.96 -5.14
N ALA A 51 -8.40 7.56 -5.91
CA ALA A 51 -9.69 8.06 -5.39
C ALA A 51 -10.58 6.94 -4.83
N LYS A 52 -10.69 5.81 -5.53
CA LYS A 52 -11.49 4.65 -5.12
C LYS A 52 -10.94 3.99 -3.86
N LEU A 53 -9.61 3.92 -3.75
CA LEU A 53 -8.94 3.36 -2.59
C LEU A 53 -8.83 4.34 -1.42
N ASN A 54 -9.18 5.62 -1.62
CA ASN A 54 -8.77 6.72 -0.75
C ASN A 54 -7.25 6.71 -0.49
N GLY A 55 -6.48 6.30 -1.50
CA GLY A 55 -5.03 6.30 -1.50
C GLY A 55 -4.49 7.71 -1.69
N HIS A 56 -3.25 7.90 -1.26
CA HIS A 56 -2.52 9.16 -1.41
C HIS A 56 -1.11 8.82 -1.92
N PRO A 57 -0.43 9.77 -2.58
CA PRO A 57 0.95 9.54 -2.99
C PRO A 57 1.83 9.14 -1.81
N TYR A 58 2.52 8.00 -1.93
CA TYR A 58 3.41 7.47 -0.90
C TYR A 58 4.85 7.49 -1.41
N THR A 59 5.74 8.15 -0.67
CA THR A 59 7.16 8.19 -0.97
C THR A 59 7.87 7.00 -0.34
N GLY A 60 8.28 6.04 -1.19
CA GLY A 60 9.15 4.93 -0.82
C GLY A 60 10.64 5.28 -0.87
N LEU A 61 11.49 4.26 -0.73
CA LEU A 61 12.94 4.38 -0.87
C LEU A 61 13.34 4.52 -2.35
N LEU A 62 12.65 3.80 -3.24
CA LEU A 62 12.99 3.76 -4.67
C LEU A 62 12.16 4.75 -5.49
N ASN A 63 10.85 4.83 -5.22
CA ASN A 63 9.92 5.62 -6.04
C ASN A 63 8.80 6.28 -5.20
N ILE A 64 8.05 7.17 -5.85
CA ILE A 64 6.79 7.71 -5.35
C ILE A 64 5.64 6.97 -6.02
N TYR A 65 4.73 6.40 -5.24
CA TYR A 65 3.58 5.60 -5.69
C TYR A 65 2.29 6.43 -5.57
N ASP A 66 1.42 6.44 -6.59
CA ASP A 66 0.23 7.32 -6.62
C ASP A 66 -0.83 7.00 -5.54
N GLY A 67 -0.87 5.76 -5.04
CA GLY A 67 -1.86 5.29 -4.09
C GLY A 67 -3.02 4.52 -4.72
N GLY A 68 -3.04 4.37 -6.05
CA GLY A 68 -3.86 3.41 -6.77
C GLY A 68 -3.19 2.03 -6.88
N GLY A 69 -3.89 1.06 -7.47
CA GLY A 69 -3.34 -0.25 -7.80
C GLY A 69 -4.33 -1.39 -7.61
N TYR A 70 -3.76 -2.58 -7.38
CA TYR A 70 -4.48 -3.82 -7.14
C TYR A 70 -4.53 -4.07 -5.65
N SER A 71 -5.71 -4.27 -5.08
CA SER A 71 -5.88 -4.37 -3.63
C SER A 71 -6.85 -5.47 -3.21
N VAL A 72 -6.66 -5.95 -1.98
CA VAL A 72 -7.51 -6.98 -1.38
C VAL A 72 -7.52 -6.83 0.13
N THR A 73 -8.72 -6.75 0.70
CA THR A 73 -8.90 -6.64 2.15
C THR A 73 -8.75 -8.01 2.81
N LEU A 74 -7.78 -8.14 3.71
CA LEU A 74 -7.62 -9.34 4.51
C LEU A 74 -8.76 -9.49 5.53
N GLY A 75 -9.08 -10.72 5.88
CA GLY A 75 -10.11 -10.99 6.89
C GLY A 75 -9.71 -10.55 8.30
N ASN A 76 -10.69 -10.37 9.17
CA ASN A 76 -10.51 -10.05 10.60
C ASN A 76 -9.99 -11.21 11.46
N THR A 77 -9.71 -12.37 10.88
CA THR A 77 -9.22 -13.55 11.60
C THR A 77 -8.04 -14.16 10.86
N ALA A 78 -7.06 -14.64 11.61
CA ALA A 78 -5.87 -15.28 11.04
C ALA A 78 -6.22 -16.42 10.06
N LYS A 79 -7.32 -17.17 10.30
CA LYS A 79 -7.79 -18.22 9.38
C LYS A 79 -8.23 -17.65 8.03
N LYS A 80 -9.03 -16.59 8.02
CA LYS A 80 -9.50 -15.94 6.77
C LYS A 80 -8.33 -15.30 6.03
N SER A 81 -7.48 -14.54 6.72
CA SER A 81 -6.32 -13.87 6.11
C SER A 81 -5.35 -14.88 5.50
N ARG A 82 -5.03 -15.97 6.21
CA ARG A 82 -4.20 -17.05 5.66
C ARG A 82 -4.81 -17.70 4.42
N LYS A 83 -6.14 -17.90 4.39
CA LYS A 83 -6.81 -18.45 3.21
C LYS A 83 -6.65 -17.52 2.01
N ILE A 84 -6.92 -16.23 2.19
CA ILE A 84 -6.79 -15.22 1.13
C ILE A 84 -5.34 -15.13 0.63
N LEU A 85 -4.38 -14.99 1.55
CA LEU A 85 -2.95 -14.94 1.20
C LEU A 85 -2.50 -16.19 0.45
N LYS A 86 -2.99 -17.37 0.84
CA LYS A 86 -2.71 -18.61 0.12
C LYS A 86 -3.27 -18.57 -1.30
N GLN A 87 -4.52 -18.12 -1.48
CA GLN A 87 -5.12 -18.01 -2.81
C GLN A 87 -4.36 -17.03 -3.72
N LEU A 88 -3.95 -15.87 -3.19
CA LEU A 88 -3.14 -14.89 -3.92
C LEU A 88 -1.79 -15.48 -4.31
N LYS A 89 -1.14 -16.21 -3.41
CA LYS A 89 0.13 -16.90 -3.67
C LYS A 89 -0.02 -17.98 -4.74
N ASP A 90 -1.03 -18.85 -4.62
CA ASP A 90 -1.26 -19.98 -5.51
C ASP A 90 -1.56 -19.51 -6.95
N HIS A 91 -2.11 -18.30 -7.12
CA HIS A 91 -2.38 -17.67 -8.42
C HIS A 91 -1.35 -16.62 -8.83
N GLY A 92 -0.21 -16.52 -8.15
CA GLY A 92 0.88 -15.64 -8.57
C GLY A 92 0.55 -14.15 -8.54
N TRP A 93 -0.26 -13.70 -7.57
CA TRP A 93 -0.65 -12.29 -7.46
C TRP A 93 0.56 -11.35 -7.31
N VAL A 94 1.64 -11.80 -6.69
CA VAL A 94 2.93 -11.09 -6.74
C VAL A 94 3.79 -11.75 -7.81
N ASP A 95 4.24 -10.96 -8.77
CA ASP A 95 5.02 -11.39 -9.91
C ASP A 95 6.29 -10.52 -10.11
N ARG A 96 7.03 -10.75 -11.18
CA ARG A 96 8.28 -10.02 -11.47
C ARG A 96 8.09 -8.50 -11.72
N PRO A 97 7.09 -8.02 -12.47
CA PRO A 97 6.88 -6.58 -12.68
C PRO A 97 6.30 -5.86 -11.45
N THR A 98 5.89 -6.56 -10.40
CA THR A 98 5.40 -5.95 -9.15
C THR A 98 6.43 -4.98 -8.57
N SER A 99 6.11 -3.68 -8.63
CA SER A 99 7.03 -2.61 -8.22
C SER A 99 7.00 -2.30 -6.72
N ALA A 100 5.84 -2.49 -6.07
CA ALA A 100 5.71 -2.33 -4.63
C ALA A 100 4.53 -3.15 -4.09
N ILE A 101 4.67 -3.58 -2.84
CA ILE A 101 3.61 -4.23 -2.07
C ILE A 101 3.42 -3.43 -0.78
N PHE A 102 2.19 -3.01 -0.54
CA PHE A 102 1.77 -2.34 0.68
C PHE A 102 0.96 -3.30 1.54
N VAL A 103 1.32 -3.44 2.81
CA VAL A 103 0.49 -4.09 3.83
C VAL A 103 0.18 -3.06 4.91
N GLU A 104 -1.08 -2.64 4.94
CA GLU A 104 -1.54 -1.54 5.79
C GLU A 104 -2.56 -2.04 6.80
N PHE A 105 -2.35 -1.68 8.07
CA PHE A 105 -3.31 -1.97 9.13
C PHE A 105 -3.11 -1.03 10.31
N THR A 106 -4.16 -0.87 11.12
CA THR A 106 -4.11 -0.09 12.36
C THR A 106 -4.25 -1.03 13.56
N VAL A 107 -3.43 -0.81 14.58
CA VAL A 107 -3.51 -1.51 15.87
C VAL A 107 -3.87 -0.53 16.98
N TYR A 108 -4.57 -1.01 18.01
CA TYR A 108 -4.96 -0.22 19.18
C TYR A 108 -4.47 -0.88 20.47
N ASN A 109 -3.79 -0.09 21.31
CA ASN A 109 -3.39 -0.49 22.65
C ASN A 109 -4.26 0.22 23.69
N ALA A 110 -5.19 -0.52 24.29
CA ALA A 110 -6.12 -0.02 25.28
C ALA A 110 -5.45 0.39 26.61
N ASN A 111 -4.31 -0.20 26.97
CA ASN A 111 -3.63 0.08 28.24
C ASN A 111 -3.09 1.52 28.29
N VAL A 112 -2.73 2.08 27.12
CA VAL A 112 -2.17 3.45 27.00
C VAL A 112 -3.01 4.36 26.11
N ASN A 113 -4.20 3.90 25.69
CA ASN A 113 -5.12 4.57 24.78
C ASN A 113 -4.39 5.16 23.55
N LEU A 114 -3.69 4.29 22.82
CA LEU A 114 -2.83 4.67 21.69
C LEU A 114 -3.13 3.79 20.49
N PHE A 115 -3.42 4.43 19.36
CA PHE A 115 -3.47 3.77 18.05
C PHE A 115 -2.09 3.82 17.41
N ALA A 116 -1.79 2.87 16.53
CA ALA A 116 -0.65 2.95 15.64
C ALA A 116 -1.09 2.53 14.24
N SER A 117 -0.86 3.42 13.27
CA SER A 117 -0.96 3.08 11.85
C SER A 117 0.35 2.41 11.42
N VAL A 118 0.25 1.23 10.80
CA VAL A 118 1.39 0.43 10.36
C VAL A 118 1.30 0.27 8.85
N VAL A 119 2.35 0.68 8.15
CA VAL A 119 2.54 0.48 6.72
C VAL A 119 3.81 -0.34 6.54
N LEU A 120 3.68 -1.55 6.00
CA LEU A 120 4.81 -2.37 5.59
C LEU A 120 4.92 -2.27 4.08
N LEU A 121 5.90 -1.49 3.60
CA LEU A 121 6.20 -1.38 2.19
C LEU A 121 7.32 -2.36 1.82
N LEU A 122 7.16 -3.08 0.71
CA LEU A 122 8.19 -3.89 0.09
C LEU A 122 8.35 -3.44 -1.36
N GLU A 123 9.46 -2.77 -1.69
CA GLU A 123 9.71 -2.22 -3.04
C GLU A 123 10.53 -3.20 -3.88
N GLY A 124 10.02 -3.52 -5.07
CA GLY A 124 10.72 -4.28 -6.09
C GLY A 124 11.59 -3.36 -6.95
N SER A 125 12.85 -3.74 -7.14
CA SER A 125 13.74 -3.09 -8.11
C SER A 125 13.63 -3.76 -9.49
N ALA A 126 13.98 -3.04 -10.55
CA ALA A 126 14.03 -3.59 -11.91
C ALA A 126 14.97 -4.80 -12.05
N ASN A 127 15.90 -4.98 -11.11
CA ASN A 127 16.83 -6.11 -11.06
C ASN A 127 16.25 -7.35 -10.34
N GLY A 128 15.01 -7.28 -9.84
CA GLY A 128 14.32 -8.35 -9.12
C GLY A 128 14.67 -8.47 -7.64
N ALA A 129 15.41 -7.52 -7.07
CA ALA A 129 15.64 -7.44 -5.62
C ALA A 129 14.50 -6.68 -4.94
N PHE A 130 14.12 -7.11 -3.73
CA PHE A 130 13.09 -6.47 -2.91
C PHE A 130 13.67 -5.80 -1.67
N PHE A 131 13.21 -4.59 -1.36
CA PHE A 131 13.68 -3.76 -0.26
C PHE A 131 12.53 -3.46 0.72
N PRO A 132 12.60 -3.93 1.98
CA PRO A 132 11.57 -3.66 2.97
C PRO A 132 11.74 -2.26 3.58
N TYR A 133 10.63 -1.55 3.74
CA TYR A 133 10.56 -0.23 4.36
C TYR A 133 9.32 -0.12 5.26
N PRO A 134 9.43 -0.47 6.56
CA PRO A 134 8.32 -0.38 7.50
C PRO A 134 8.20 1.02 8.11
N VAL A 135 6.98 1.55 8.18
CA VAL A 135 6.64 2.79 8.87
C VAL A 135 5.57 2.53 9.92
N ILE A 136 5.82 2.97 11.15
CA ILE A 136 4.91 2.83 12.29
C ILE A 136 4.67 4.21 12.88
N SER A 137 3.43 4.68 12.78
CA SER A 137 3.02 6.02 13.20
C SER A 137 2.06 5.93 14.39
N PRO A 138 2.51 6.21 15.62
CA PRO A 138 1.64 6.26 16.79
C PRO A 138 0.74 7.51 16.75
N ILE A 139 -0.55 7.33 17.05
CA ILE A 139 -1.57 8.37 17.00
C ILE A 139 -2.48 8.27 18.23
N ARG A 140 -2.68 9.38 18.94
CA ARG A 140 -3.67 9.49 20.02
C ARG A 140 -4.94 10.13 19.47
N LEU A 141 -5.94 9.30 19.14
CA LEU A 141 -7.24 9.80 18.65
C LEU A 141 -8.11 10.37 19.77
N TYR A 142 -7.95 9.87 21.00
CA TYR A 142 -8.80 10.22 22.14
C TYR A 142 -8.00 10.93 23.24
N GLU A 143 -7.53 12.16 22.98
CA GLU A 143 -6.76 12.94 23.95
C GLU A 143 -7.62 13.60 25.04
N PHE A 144 -8.92 13.77 24.80
CA PHE A 144 -9.81 14.59 25.64
C PHE A 144 -10.63 13.81 26.69
N ILE A 145 -10.43 12.51 26.84
CA ILE A 145 -11.27 11.68 27.72
C ILE A 145 -10.94 11.90 29.22
N ASP A 146 -9.80 12.50 29.52
CA ASP A 146 -9.30 12.62 30.90
C ASP A 146 -8.98 14.09 31.29
N GLY A 147 -8.81 14.37 32.59
CA GLY A 147 -8.59 15.75 33.11
C GLY A 147 -7.38 16.49 32.51
N LYS A 148 -6.44 15.77 31.88
CA LYS A 148 -5.30 16.31 31.15
C LYS A 148 -5.68 17.01 29.84
N GLY A 149 -6.81 16.64 29.23
CA GLY A 149 -7.29 17.24 27.99
C GLY A 149 -7.64 18.72 28.15
N LEU A 150 -8.25 19.10 29.27
CA LEU A 150 -8.61 20.49 29.56
C LEU A 150 -7.36 21.39 29.67
N LEU A 151 -6.31 20.92 30.36
CA LEU A 151 -5.04 21.63 30.47
C LEU A 151 -4.38 21.83 29.10
N LEU A 152 -4.43 20.82 28.23
CA LEU A 152 -3.89 20.87 26.88
C LEU A 152 -4.61 21.95 26.05
N VAL A 153 -5.95 21.97 26.11
CA VAL A 153 -6.78 22.98 25.42
C VAL A 153 -6.45 24.39 25.88
N ILE A 154 -6.38 24.62 27.20
CA ILE A 154 -6.02 25.94 27.75
C ILE A 154 -4.63 26.36 27.24
N THR A 155 -3.67 25.45 27.26
CA THR A 155 -2.31 25.70 26.76
C THR A 155 -2.31 26.07 25.28
N TYR A 156 -3.08 25.36 24.44
CA TYR A 156 -3.22 25.69 23.03
C TYR A 156 -3.84 27.07 22.79
N ILE A 157 -4.88 27.43 23.55
CA ILE A 157 -5.50 28.76 23.46
C ILE A 157 -4.48 29.84 23.80
N ILE A 158 -3.73 29.69 24.89
CA ILE A 158 -2.67 30.64 25.28
C ILE A 158 -1.61 30.73 24.18
N PHE A 159 -1.16 29.60 23.62
CA PHE A 159 -0.17 29.58 22.55
C PHE A 159 -0.64 30.33 21.30
N VAL A 160 -1.89 30.12 20.87
CA VAL A 160 -2.47 30.85 19.73
C VAL A 160 -2.55 32.35 20.02
N LEU A 161 -2.98 32.75 21.23
CA LEU A 161 -3.02 34.16 21.62
C LEU A 161 -1.64 34.82 21.60
N VAL A 162 -0.60 34.10 22.03
CA VAL A 162 0.80 34.58 21.97
C VAL A 162 1.28 34.73 20.53
N LEU A 163 0.94 33.80 19.64
CA LEU A 163 1.33 33.91 18.21
C LEU A 163 0.62 35.06 17.48
N LEU A 164 -0.57 35.45 17.94
CA LEU A 164 -1.37 36.53 17.36
C LEU A 164 -0.97 37.92 17.88
N TYR A 165 -0.18 37.99 18.95
CA TYR A 165 0.34 39.22 19.55
C TYR A 165 1.72 39.56 18.98
#